data_AF-A0A6N9PUF1-F1
#
_entry.id   AF-A0A6N9PUF1-F1
#
_cell.length_a   1.000
_cell.length_b   1.000
_cell.length_c   1.000
_cell.angle_alpha   90.00
_cell.angle_beta   90.00
_cell.angle_gamma   90.00
#
_symmetry.space_group_name_H-M   'P 1'
#
loop_
_entity.id
_entity.type
_entity.pdbx_description
1 polymer ?
#
loop_
_entity_poly.entity_id
_entity_poly.type
_entity_poly.pdbx_seq_one_letter_code
_entity_poly.pdbx_strand_id
1 'polypeptide(L)'
;MIVKVIPQRKEPEITAQPWVVEHTVELSPGEFRYLKEHLLWDHPCIAEHASELHMDKHGITNGMLVLCEGIDDGILMNSEGASYARYAAYLSGARTLSLMDRYPILRDFCVQMDALVDKYVHQAISGQEDGQFTISYPNVDADIENEIFNDNLTAFDWRLFLDMLSARPEIDDMDTTNNEICLTVAPEFVQEQAPGMSM
;
A
#
# COMPACT_ATOMS: atom_id res chain seq x y z
N MET A 1 -7.53 8.75 3.09
CA MET A 1 -7.89 7.35 2.76
C MET A 1 -9.21 6.98 3.43
N ILE A 2 -10.11 6.27 2.74
CA ILE A 2 -11.33 5.68 3.33
C ILE A 2 -11.14 4.16 3.35
N VAL A 3 -11.27 3.53 4.51
CA VAL A 3 -11.14 2.07 4.69
C VAL A 3 -12.45 1.50 5.23
N LYS A 4 -12.89 0.35 4.72
CA LYS A 4 -14.06 -0.37 5.24
C LYS A 4 -13.59 -1.47 6.18
N VAL A 5 -14.00 -1.39 7.45
CA VAL A 5 -13.60 -2.32 8.50
C VAL A 5 -14.76 -2.58 9.46
N ILE A 6 -14.79 -3.77 10.08
CA ILE A 6 -15.73 -4.11 11.14
C ILE A 6 -15.03 -3.83 12.49
N PRO A 7 -15.43 -2.80 13.25
CA PRO A 7 -14.80 -2.51 14.53
C PRO A 7 -15.21 -3.56 15.58
N GLN A 8 -14.24 -4.04 16.35
CA GLN A 8 -14.51 -4.87 17.53
C GLN A 8 -14.82 -3.97 18.74
N ARG A 9 -15.66 -4.46 19.67
CA ARG A 9 -15.91 -3.76 20.95
C ARG A 9 -14.63 -3.79 21.79
N LYS A 10 -14.57 -3.04 22.90
CA LYS A 10 -13.42 -2.95 23.83
C LYS A 10 -13.04 -4.33 24.42
N GLU A 11 -12.36 -5.12 23.61
CA GLU A 11 -11.67 -6.35 23.99
C GLU A 11 -10.37 -5.98 24.73
N PRO A 12 -9.90 -6.83 25.65
CA PRO A 12 -8.61 -6.62 26.31
C PRO A 12 -7.42 -6.72 25.34
N GLU A 13 -7.60 -7.38 24.20
CA GLU A 13 -6.59 -7.60 23.16
C GLU A 13 -7.27 -7.80 21.80
N ILE A 14 -6.63 -7.32 20.71
CA ILE A 14 -7.05 -7.62 19.34
C ILE A 14 -6.35 -8.91 18.91
N THR A 15 -7.07 -10.02 18.89
CA THR A 15 -6.54 -11.30 18.39
C THR A 15 -6.92 -11.47 16.92
N ALA A 16 -5.91 -11.46 16.04
CA ALA A 16 -6.08 -11.83 14.63
C ALA A 16 -5.56 -13.26 14.44
N GLN A 17 -6.45 -14.20 14.15
CA GLN A 17 -6.05 -15.56 13.77
C GLN A 17 -5.28 -15.51 12.44
N PRO A 18 -4.21 -16.30 12.25
CA PRO A 18 -3.48 -16.33 10.99
C PRO A 18 -4.28 -17.02 9.89
N TRP A 19 -4.23 -16.45 8.69
CA TRP A 19 -4.84 -17.00 7.48
C TRP A 19 -3.78 -17.20 6.41
N VAL A 20 -3.90 -18.29 5.66
CA VAL A 20 -3.15 -18.52 4.42
C VAL A 20 -4.15 -18.50 3.26
N VAL A 21 -3.82 -17.76 2.20
CA VAL A 21 -4.64 -17.73 0.99
C VAL A 21 -4.15 -18.85 0.07
N GLU A 22 -4.89 -19.96 0.04
CA GLU A 22 -4.58 -21.11 -0.84
C GLU A 22 -4.99 -20.80 -2.29
N HIS A 23 -6.11 -20.10 -2.46
CA HIS A 23 -6.70 -19.82 -3.77
C HIS A 23 -7.11 -18.36 -3.90
N THR A 24 -6.94 -17.80 -5.09
CA THR A 24 -7.51 -16.48 -5.45
C THR A 24 -8.41 -16.65 -6.67
N VAL A 25 -9.69 -16.33 -6.52
CA VAL A 25 -10.71 -16.44 -7.57
C VAL A 25 -11.20 -15.05 -7.96
N GLU A 26 -11.28 -14.79 -9.26
CA GLU A 26 -11.80 -13.55 -9.82
C GLU A 26 -13.24 -13.80 -10.32
N LEU A 27 -14.21 -13.03 -9.82
CA LEU A 27 -15.61 -13.14 -10.21
C LEU A 27 -16.08 -11.88 -10.94
N SER A 28 -17.05 -12.06 -11.85
CA SER A 28 -17.76 -10.93 -12.44
C SER A 28 -18.55 -10.16 -11.37
N PRO A 29 -18.89 -8.87 -11.60
CA PRO A 29 -19.63 -8.07 -10.60
C PRO A 29 -20.97 -8.68 -10.17
N GLY A 30 -21.65 -9.39 -11.08
CA GLY A 30 -22.90 -10.08 -10.79
C GLY A 30 -22.73 -11.28 -9.85
N GLU A 31 -21.74 -12.13 -10.14
CA GLU A 31 -21.42 -13.30 -9.32
C GLU A 31 -20.88 -12.90 -7.96
N PHE A 32 -20.00 -11.90 -7.92
CA PHE A 32 -19.46 -11.38 -6.67
C PHE A 32 -20.56 -10.80 -5.76
N ARG A 33 -21.49 -10.04 -6.34
CA ARG A 33 -22.64 -9.52 -5.61
C ARG A 33 -23.51 -10.66 -5.08
N TYR A 34 -23.79 -11.66 -5.91
CA TYR A 34 -24.58 -12.82 -5.52
C TYR A 34 -23.94 -13.58 -4.37
N LEU A 35 -22.63 -13.86 -4.44
CA LEU A 35 -21.85 -14.47 -3.36
C LEU A 35 -21.98 -13.66 -2.07
N LYS A 36 -21.75 -12.34 -2.14
CA LYS A 36 -21.79 -11.43 -1.00
C LYS A 36 -23.16 -11.40 -0.31
N GLU A 37 -24.24 -11.45 -1.08
CA GLU A 37 -25.62 -11.43 -0.57
C GLU A 37 -26.09 -12.82 -0.08
N HIS A 38 -25.41 -13.91 -0.48
CA HIS A 38 -25.85 -15.30 -0.24
C HIS A 38 -24.70 -16.20 0.27
N LEU A 39 -23.90 -15.74 1.22
CA LEU A 39 -22.73 -16.47 1.74
C LEU A 39 -23.03 -17.88 2.30
N LEU A 40 -24.26 -18.11 2.77
CA LEU A 40 -24.71 -19.40 3.33
C LEU A 40 -25.22 -20.39 2.27
N TRP A 41 -25.26 -19.99 1.00
CA TRP A 41 -25.71 -20.84 -0.09
C TRP A 41 -24.53 -21.50 -0.78
N ASP A 42 -24.77 -22.61 -1.47
CA ASP A 42 -23.74 -23.29 -2.21
C ASP A 42 -23.29 -22.45 -3.41
N HIS A 43 -21.97 -22.27 -3.56
CA HIS A 43 -21.37 -21.59 -4.69
C HIS A 43 -20.38 -22.53 -5.39
N PRO A 44 -20.45 -22.67 -6.73
CA PRO A 44 -19.54 -23.52 -7.48
C PRO A 44 -18.06 -23.22 -7.23
N CYS A 45 -17.68 -21.93 -7.16
CA CYS A 45 -16.31 -21.51 -6.89
C CYS A 45 -15.80 -21.94 -5.50
N ILE A 46 -16.67 -22.14 -4.52
CA ILE A 46 -16.29 -22.64 -3.20
C ILE A 46 -16.21 -24.17 -3.24
N ALA A 47 -17.20 -24.81 -3.86
CA ALA A 47 -17.26 -26.26 -3.96
C ALA A 47 -16.03 -26.87 -4.63
N GLU A 48 -15.47 -26.16 -5.63
CA GLU A 48 -14.24 -26.55 -6.34
C GLU A 48 -13.03 -26.67 -5.41
N HIS A 49 -12.91 -25.79 -4.41
CA HIS A 49 -11.73 -25.70 -3.52
C HIS A 49 -12.01 -26.20 -2.09
N ALA A 50 -13.24 -26.64 -1.80
CA ALA A 50 -13.73 -26.89 -0.44
C ALA A 50 -12.82 -27.80 0.40
N SER A 51 -12.23 -28.84 -0.19
CA SER A 51 -11.35 -29.77 0.52
C SER A 51 -10.10 -29.12 1.12
N GLU A 52 -9.66 -27.99 0.58
CA GLU A 52 -8.45 -27.26 0.99
C GLU A 52 -8.77 -26.14 1.99
N LEU A 53 -10.03 -25.70 2.06
CA LEU A 53 -10.48 -24.60 2.91
C LEU A 53 -10.88 -25.10 4.30
N HIS A 54 -9.88 -25.43 5.12
CA HIS A 54 -10.06 -25.88 6.51
C HIS A 54 -9.01 -25.29 7.45
N MET A 55 -9.26 -25.32 8.75
CA MET A 55 -8.21 -24.99 9.72
C MET A 55 -7.22 -26.15 9.87
N ASP A 56 -5.92 -25.86 9.77
CA ASP A 56 -4.89 -26.86 9.91
C ASP A 56 -4.62 -27.24 11.38
N LYS A 57 -3.75 -28.23 11.58
CA LYS A 57 -3.37 -28.72 12.92
C LYS A 57 -2.57 -27.70 13.76
N HIS A 58 -2.07 -26.63 13.15
CA HIS A 58 -1.31 -25.56 13.79
C HIS A 58 -2.19 -24.34 14.13
N GLY A 59 -3.49 -24.38 13.79
CA GLY A 59 -4.42 -23.28 14.01
C GLY A 59 -4.36 -22.20 12.94
N ILE A 60 -3.77 -22.50 11.77
CA ILE A 60 -3.76 -21.62 10.60
C ILE A 60 -5.03 -21.91 9.79
N THR A 61 -5.77 -20.86 9.46
CA THR A 61 -6.99 -20.99 8.66
C THR A 61 -6.62 -20.93 7.18
N ASN A 62 -6.85 -22.00 6.43
CA ASN A 62 -6.66 -22.01 4.98
C ASN A 62 -7.89 -21.38 4.32
N GLY A 63 -7.68 -20.29 3.61
CA GLY A 63 -8.74 -19.48 3.02
C GLY A 63 -8.59 -19.33 1.52
N MET A 64 -9.66 -18.82 0.93
CA MET A 64 -9.71 -18.38 -0.45
C MET A 64 -9.99 -16.89 -0.49
N LEU A 65 -9.28 -16.16 -1.34
CA LEU A 65 -9.56 -14.77 -1.63
C LEU A 65 -10.45 -14.68 -2.87
N VAL A 66 -11.64 -14.12 -2.73
CA VAL A 66 -12.51 -13.83 -3.86
C VAL A 66 -12.42 -12.35 -4.20
N LEU A 67 -12.04 -12.06 -5.43
CA LEU A 67 -11.94 -10.73 -6.01
C LEU A 67 -13.13 -10.46 -6.94
N CYS A 68 -13.40 -9.18 -7.16
CA CYS A 68 -14.41 -8.71 -8.10
C CYS A 68 -13.74 -7.92 -9.22
N GLU A 69 -14.09 -8.23 -10.47
CA GLU A 69 -13.56 -7.52 -11.63
C GLU A 69 -13.81 -6.01 -11.52
N GLY A 70 -12.76 -5.21 -11.75
CA GLY A 70 -12.85 -3.75 -11.71
C GLY A 70 -12.98 -3.14 -10.32
N ILE A 71 -12.88 -3.94 -9.24
CA ILE A 71 -12.88 -3.47 -7.86
C ILE A 71 -11.61 -3.98 -7.15
N ASP A 72 -11.04 -3.15 -6.27
CA ASP A 72 -9.84 -3.48 -5.49
C ASP A 72 -10.15 -4.28 -4.22
N ASP A 73 -11.37 -4.12 -3.67
CA ASP A 73 -11.85 -4.85 -2.51
C ASP A 73 -12.22 -6.31 -2.84
N GLY A 74 -12.17 -7.19 -1.82
CA GLY A 74 -12.48 -8.61 -1.95
C GLY A 74 -13.09 -9.21 -0.69
N ILE A 75 -13.32 -10.52 -0.72
CA ILE A 75 -13.81 -11.30 0.41
C ILE A 75 -12.82 -12.43 0.68
N LEU A 76 -12.23 -12.45 1.86
CA LEU A 76 -11.47 -13.59 2.37
C LEU A 76 -12.45 -14.58 3.00
N MET A 77 -12.37 -15.86 2.66
CA MET A 77 -13.33 -16.86 3.13
C MET A 77 -12.73 -18.23 3.39
N ASN A 78 -13.40 -19.01 4.23
CA ASN A 78 -13.11 -20.41 4.48
C ASN A 78 -14.44 -21.18 4.57
N SER A 79 -14.48 -22.42 4.09
CA SER A 79 -15.70 -23.22 4.05
C SER A 79 -15.75 -24.36 5.07
N GLU A 80 -14.65 -24.69 5.72
CA GLU A 80 -14.48 -25.92 6.53
C GLU A 80 -14.99 -27.17 5.78
N GLY A 81 -14.61 -27.32 4.51
CA GLY A 81 -15.04 -28.45 3.68
C GLY A 81 -16.44 -28.34 3.07
N ALA A 82 -17.19 -27.27 3.33
CA ALA A 82 -18.51 -27.05 2.75
C ALA A 82 -18.45 -26.38 1.36
N SER A 83 -19.59 -26.38 0.66
CA SER A 83 -19.76 -25.66 -0.62
C SER A 83 -20.19 -24.20 -0.46
N TYR A 84 -20.22 -23.68 0.77
CA TYR A 84 -20.60 -22.30 1.10
C TYR A 84 -19.57 -21.65 2.05
N ALA A 85 -19.67 -20.34 2.25
CA ALA A 85 -18.75 -19.59 3.10
C ALA A 85 -19.12 -19.76 4.59
N ARG A 86 -18.36 -20.57 5.34
CA ARG A 86 -18.58 -20.69 6.79
C ARG A 86 -17.99 -19.51 7.55
N TYR A 87 -16.83 -19.05 7.10
CA TYR A 87 -16.21 -17.82 7.55
C TYR A 87 -15.98 -16.91 6.34
N ALA A 88 -16.27 -15.62 6.51
CA ALA A 88 -16.05 -14.63 5.48
C ALA A 88 -15.71 -13.29 6.13
N ALA A 89 -14.76 -12.56 5.54
CA ALA A 89 -14.37 -11.24 5.94
C ALA A 89 -14.22 -10.35 4.72
N TYR A 90 -14.78 -9.15 4.79
CA TYR A 90 -14.52 -8.13 3.78
C TYR A 90 -13.08 -7.62 3.92
N LEU A 91 -12.32 -7.64 2.83
CA LEU A 91 -10.95 -7.16 2.78
C LEU A 91 -10.87 -5.97 1.83
N SER A 92 -10.68 -4.78 2.40
CA SER A 92 -10.44 -3.58 1.60
C SER A 92 -9.05 -3.66 0.95
N GLY A 93 -8.93 -3.28 -0.32
CA GLY A 93 -7.64 -3.33 -1.03
C GLY A 93 -7.08 -4.74 -1.27
N ALA A 94 -7.94 -5.74 -1.26
CA ALA A 94 -7.59 -7.15 -1.43
C ALA A 94 -6.76 -7.45 -2.69
N ARG A 95 -7.09 -6.83 -3.82
CA ARG A 95 -6.36 -7.03 -5.08
C ARG A 95 -4.95 -6.48 -4.99
N THR A 96 -4.80 -5.26 -4.49
CA THR A 96 -3.48 -4.67 -4.24
C THR A 96 -2.64 -5.55 -3.30
N LEU A 97 -3.23 -6.05 -2.21
CA LEU A 97 -2.56 -6.99 -1.29
C LEU A 97 -2.14 -8.29 -2.00
N SER A 98 -3.02 -8.88 -2.82
CA SER A 98 -2.72 -10.09 -3.60
C SER A 98 -1.60 -9.87 -4.62
N LEU A 99 -1.55 -8.69 -5.25
CA LEU A 99 -0.47 -8.32 -6.17
C LEU A 99 0.87 -8.15 -5.46
N MET A 100 0.88 -7.49 -4.30
CA MET A 100 2.09 -7.29 -3.50
C MET A 100 2.64 -8.60 -2.92
N ASP A 101 1.77 -9.52 -2.54
CA ASP A 101 2.16 -10.85 -2.07
C ASP A 101 2.77 -11.70 -3.22
N ARG A 102 2.11 -11.68 -4.39
CA ARG A 102 2.60 -12.38 -5.59
C ARG A 102 3.93 -11.83 -6.10
N TYR A 103 4.13 -10.52 -6.01
CA TYR A 103 5.33 -9.84 -6.48
C TYR A 103 5.93 -8.98 -5.35
N PRO A 104 6.69 -9.58 -4.42
CA PRO A 104 7.31 -8.86 -3.31
C PRO A 104 8.15 -7.65 -3.74
N ILE A 105 8.78 -7.73 -4.92
CA ILE A 105 9.54 -6.63 -5.51
C ILE A 105 8.71 -5.35 -5.73
N LEU A 106 7.40 -5.46 -6.01
CA LEU A 106 6.54 -4.28 -6.14
C LEU A 106 6.34 -3.60 -4.79
N ARG A 107 6.13 -4.39 -3.74
CA ARG A 107 6.03 -3.87 -2.37
C ARG A 107 7.32 -3.17 -1.98
N ASP A 108 8.45 -3.81 -2.21
CA ASP A 108 9.76 -3.28 -1.82
C ASP A 108 10.06 -2.01 -2.63
N PHE A 109 9.79 -1.99 -3.94
CA PHE A 109 9.86 -0.79 -4.76
C PHE A 109 9.00 0.36 -4.22
N CYS A 110 7.73 0.12 -3.89
CA CYS A 110 6.86 1.16 -3.34
C CYS A 110 7.40 1.74 -2.02
N VAL A 111 7.90 0.88 -1.12
CA VAL A 111 8.48 1.31 0.16
C VAL A 111 9.75 2.16 -0.06
N GLN A 112 10.60 1.75 -0.99
CA GLN A 112 11.84 2.46 -1.29
C GLN A 112 11.58 3.82 -1.95
N MET A 113 10.66 3.89 -2.91
CA MET A 113 10.27 5.15 -3.55
C MET A 113 9.65 6.12 -2.54
N ASP A 114 8.76 5.63 -1.68
CA ASP A 114 8.14 6.45 -0.61
C ASP A 114 9.20 7.00 0.35
N ALA A 115 10.14 6.15 0.79
CA ALA A 115 11.23 6.58 1.67
C ALA A 115 12.17 7.62 1.04
N LEU A 116 12.46 7.50 -0.27
CA LEU A 116 13.27 8.48 -0.99
C LEU A 116 12.55 9.83 -1.09
N VAL A 117 11.27 9.82 -1.47
CA VAL A 117 10.43 11.04 -1.50
C VAL A 117 10.38 11.66 -0.11
N ASP A 118 10.14 10.87 0.92
CA ASP A 118 10.04 11.35 2.29
C ASP A 118 11.35 11.97 2.78
N LYS A 119 12.50 11.37 2.45
CA LYS A 119 13.82 11.98 2.70
C LYS A 119 13.92 13.37 2.09
N TYR A 120 13.55 13.55 0.83
CA TYR A 120 13.67 14.83 0.14
C TYR A 120 12.67 15.87 0.62
N VAL A 121 11.45 15.47 1.01
CA VAL A 121 10.50 16.37 1.67
C VAL A 121 11.05 16.85 3.01
N HIS A 122 11.62 15.96 3.83
CA HIS A 122 12.24 16.34 5.10
C HIS A 122 13.42 17.30 4.91
N GLN A 123 14.24 17.09 3.87
CA GLN A 123 15.31 18.01 3.51
C GLN A 123 14.77 19.37 3.05
N ALA A 124 13.71 19.40 2.26
CA ALA A 124 13.08 20.64 1.84
C ALA A 124 12.58 21.46 3.02
N ILE A 125 11.86 20.84 3.97
CA ILE A 125 11.32 21.54 5.14
C ILE A 125 12.43 22.07 6.05
N SER A 126 13.49 21.29 6.26
CA SER A 126 14.58 21.65 7.18
C SER A 126 15.65 22.54 6.57
N GLY A 127 15.83 22.48 5.25
CA GLY A 127 16.89 23.18 4.52
C GLY A 127 16.40 24.35 3.66
N GLN A 128 15.10 24.66 3.67
CA GLN A 128 14.57 25.76 2.87
C GLN A 128 15.12 27.13 3.30
N GLU A 129 15.24 28.00 2.31
CA GLU A 129 15.51 29.43 2.45
C GLU A 129 14.31 30.20 1.89
N ASP A 130 13.59 30.91 2.77
CA ASP A 130 12.37 31.67 2.40
C ASP A 130 11.31 30.84 1.65
N GLY A 131 11.09 29.61 2.13
CA GLY A 131 10.17 28.64 1.56
C GLY A 131 10.69 27.94 0.30
N GLN A 132 11.90 28.25 -0.17
CA GLN A 132 12.48 27.65 -1.38
C GLN A 132 13.54 26.62 -1.02
N PHE A 133 13.54 25.48 -1.73
CA PHE A 133 14.58 24.47 -1.62
C PHE A 133 14.93 23.92 -3.00
N THR A 134 16.18 23.51 -3.20
CA THR A 134 16.65 22.99 -4.49
C THR A 134 17.29 21.63 -4.32
N ILE A 135 16.84 20.67 -5.13
CA ILE A 135 17.39 19.32 -5.19
C ILE A 135 18.16 19.18 -6.51
N SER A 136 19.41 18.74 -6.42
CA SER A 136 20.24 18.45 -7.59
C SER A 136 20.00 17.01 -8.06
N TYR A 137 19.79 16.80 -9.37
CA TYR A 137 19.65 15.44 -9.93
C TYR A 137 20.81 14.51 -9.54
N PRO A 138 22.09 14.93 -9.64
CA PRO A 138 23.24 14.16 -9.13
C PRO A 138 23.14 13.69 -7.68
N ASN A 139 22.50 14.45 -6.78
CA ASN A 139 22.35 14.04 -5.39
C ASN A 139 21.38 12.88 -5.25
N VAL A 140 20.29 12.92 -6.03
CA VAL A 140 19.31 11.84 -6.07
C VAL A 140 19.91 10.61 -6.75
N ASP A 141 20.63 10.78 -7.85
CA ASP A 141 21.36 9.67 -8.51
C ASP A 141 22.34 9.02 -7.54
N ALA A 142 23.12 9.83 -6.80
CA ALA A 142 24.01 9.33 -5.76
C ALA A 142 23.26 8.60 -4.64
N ASP A 143 22.07 9.05 -4.24
CA ASP A 143 21.25 8.37 -3.24
C ASP A 143 20.67 7.03 -3.73
N ILE A 144 20.34 6.95 -5.02
CA ILE A 144 19.90 5.72 -5.68
C ILE A 144 21.06 4.73 -5.78
N GLU A 145 22.26 5.22 -6.12
CA GLU A 145 23.49 4.42 -6.23
C GLU A 145 24.04 3.95 -4.87
N ASN A 146 24.00 4.80 -3.83
CA ASN A 146 24.58 4.53 -2.51
C ASN A 146 23.70 3.66 -1.59
N GLU A 147 22.77 2.88 -2.14
CA GLU A 147 21.97 1.90 -1.42
C GLU A 147 21.19 2.47 -0.23
N ILE A 148 20.17 3.29 -0.51
CA ILE A 148 19.18 3.59 0.53
C ILE A 148 18.42 2.33 0.99
N PHE A 149 18.41 1.21 0.24
CA PHE A 149 18.03 -0.10 0.78
C PHE A 149 18.74 -1.24 0.03
N ASN A 150 19.20 -2.26 0.76
CA ASN A 150 19.79 -3.51 0.24
C ASN A 150 19.10 -3.96 -1.07
N ASP A 151 19.91 -4.22 -2.09
CA ASP A 151 19.53 -4.70 -3.43
C ASP A 151 18.74 -3.70 -4.29
N ASN A 152 19.50 -2.82 -4.95
CA ASN A 152 19.26 -2.34 -6.32
C ASN A 152 17.82 -1.90 -6.63
N LEU A 153 17.55 -0.60 -6.45
CA LEU A 153 16.42 0.13 -7.03
C LEU A 153 16.58 0.21 -8.57
N THR A 154 16.66 -0.94 -9.23
CA THR A 154 16.95 -1.13 -10.67
C THR A 154 15.88 -0.53 -11.57
N ALA A 155 14.73 -0.15 -11.00
CA ALA A 155 13.55 0.36 -11.71
C ALA A 155 13.18 1.79 -11.28
N PHE A 156 14.13 2.60 -10.81
CA PHE A 156 13.85 4.00 -10.47
C PHE A 156 13.22 4.73 -11.67
N ASP A 157 12.10 5.42 -11.42
CA ASP A 157 11.38 6.19 -12.41
C ASP A 157 11.32 7.66 -11.97
N TRP A 158 12.02 8.51 -12.72
CA TRP A 158 12.10 9.95 -12.48
C TRP A 158 10.74 10.61 -12.47
N ARG A 159 9.86 10.23 -13.39
CA ARG A 159 8.55 10.83 -13.50
C ARG A 159 7.69 10.46 -12.30
N LEU A 160 7.71 9.20 -11.90
CA LEU A 160 7.00 8.75 -10.70
C LEU A 160 7.51 9.47 -9.44
N PHE A 161 8.82 9.63 -9.28
CA PHE A 161 9.42 10.35 -8.17
C PHE A 161 8.94 11.81 -8.10
N LEU A 162 8.95 12.52 -9.23
CA LEU A 162 8.46 13.90 -9.33
C LEU A 162 6.95 14.00 -9.07
N ASP A 163 6.16 13.09 -9.65
CA ASP A 163 4.72 13.03 -9.43
C ASP A 163 4.41 12.80 -7.94
N MET A 164 5.15 11.90 -7.27
CA MET A 164 5.02 11.66 -5.83
C MET A 164 5.43 12.86 -4.99
N LEU A 165 6.55 13.53 -5.31
CA LEU A 165 6.98 14.76 -4.63
C LEU A 165 5.94 15.87 -4.73
N SER A 166 5.40 16.12 -5.93
CA SER A 166 4.38 17.16 -6.16
C SER A 166 3.05 16.86 -5.48
N ALA A 167 2.76 15.59 -5.19
CA ALA A 167 1.54 15.18 -4.49
C ALA A 167 1.64 15.34 -2.96
N ARG A 168 2.82 15.67 -2.43
CA ARG A 168 3.06 15.83 -1.00
C ARG A 168 2.41 17.13 -0.51
N PRO A 169 1.61 17.09 0.57
CA PRO A 169 0.96 18.30 1.09
C PRO A 169 1.95 19.36 1.58
N GLU A 170 3.20 18.97 1.84
CA GLU A 170 4.27 19.88 2.27
C GLU A 170 4.85 20.71 1.12
N ILE A 171 4.57 20.35 -0.13
CA ILE A 171 5.09 21.01 -1.33
C ILE A 171 3.92 21.76 -2.01
N ASP A 172 4.03 23.08 -2.11
CA ASP A 172 3.02 23.95 -2.73
C ASP A 172 3.22 24.04 -4.25
N ASP A 173 4.48 24.12 -4.68
CA ASP A 173 4.85 24.17 -6.10
C ASP A 173 6.18 23.46 -6.37
N MET A 174 6.35 22.97 -7.60
CA MET A 174 7.54 22.28 -8.04
C MET A 174 7.85 22.61 -9.50
N ASP A 175 9.04 23.14 -9.73
CA ASP A 175 9.59 23.38 -11.06
C ASP A 175 10.81 22.49 -11.31
N THR A 176 11.03 22.14 -12.58
CA THR A 176 12.21 21.38 -13.00
C THR A 176 13.01 22.18 -14.01
N THR A 177 14.33 22.17 -13.82
CA THR A 177 15.30 22.71 -14.78
C THR A 177 16.12 21.58 -15.37
N ASN A 178 17.12 21.90 -16.20
CA ASN A 178 17.98 20.89 -16.80
C ASN A 178 18.84 20.11 -15.78
N ASN A 179 19.03 20.64 -14.56
CA ASN A 179 19.95 20.05 -13.58
C ASN A 179 19.40 19.97 -12.15
N GLU A 180 18.28 20.64 -11.87
CA GLU A 180 17.76 20.81 -10.51
C GLU A 180 16.23 20.78 -10.50
N ILE A 181 15.69 20.35 -9.36
CA ILE A 181 14.28 20.41 -9.00
C ILE A 181 14.14 21.52 -7.95
N CYS A 182 13.36 22.55 -8.27
CA CYS A 182 13.07 23.67 -7.39
C CYS A 182 11.74 23.39 -6.68
N LEU A 183 11.76 23.36 -5.35
CA LEU A 183 10.59 23.11 -4.51
C LEU A 183 10.20 24.39 -3.78
N THR A 184 8.91 24.72 -3.82
CA THR A 184 8.30 25.70 -2.92
C THR A 184 7.59 24.95 -1.80
N VAL A 185 8.05 25.11 -0.58
CA VAL A 185 7.44 24.52 0.64
C VAL A 185 6.17 25.28 0.97
N ALA A 186 5.10 24.55 1.28
CA ALA A 186 3.83 25.17 1.63
C ALA A 186 3.96 26.04 2.91
N PRO A 187 3.30 27.22 2.97
CA PRO A 187 3.51 28.23 4.01
C PRO A 187 3.38 27.70 5.45
N GLU A 188 2.48 26.74 5.68
CA GLU A 188 2.27 26.09 6.97
C GLU A 188 3.45 25.22 7.46
N PHE A 189 4.36 24.83 6.56
CA PHE A 189 5.55 24.03 6.86
C PHE A 189 6.85 24.83 6.77
N VAL A 190 6.81 26.12 6.38
CA VAL A 190 7.98 27.00 6.35
C VAL A 190 8.46 27.25 7.78
N GLN A 191 9.73 26.92 8.03
CA GLN A 191 10.37 27.19 9.33
C GLN A 191 10.96 28.60 9.30
N GLU A 192 10.61 29.44 10.29
CA GLU A 192 11.26 30.75 10.47
C GLU A 192 12.77 30.53 10.73
N GLN A 193 13.61 30.98 9.81
CA GLN A 193 15.05 31.01 10.03
C GLN A 193 15.32 31.96 11.21
N ALA A 194 15.85 31.42 12.31
CA ALA A 194 16.33 32.26 13.39
C ALA A 194 17.38 33.22 12.82
N PRO A 195 17.26 34.55 13.03
CA PRO A 195 18.19 35.50 12.45
C PRO A 195 19.60 35.14 12.89
N GLY A 196 20.47 34.92 11.90
CA GLY A 196 21.85 34.53 12.11
C GLY A 196 22.48 35.39 13.20
N MET A 197 22.99 34.74 14.25
CA MET A 197 23.93 35.39 15.15
C MET A 197 25.20 35.68 14.36
N SER A 198 25.24 36.86 13.76
CA SER A 198 26.48 37.52 13.39
C SER A 198 27.26 37.79 14.67
N MET A 199 28.35 37.05 14.89
CA MET A 199 29.48 37.48 15.73
C MET A 199 30.80 37.11 15.06
#